data_AF-A0A485P4Z1-F1
#
_entry.id   AF-A0A485P4Z1-F1
#
_cell.length_a   1.000
_cell.length_b   1.000
_cell.length_c   1.000
_cell.angle_alpha   90.00
_cell.angle_beta   90.00
_cell.angle_gamma   90.00
#
_symmetry.space_group_name_H-M   'P 1'
#
loop_
_entity.id
_entity.type
_entity.pdbx_description
1 polymer ?
#
loop_
_entity_poly.entity_id
_entity_poly.type
_entity_poly.pdbx_seq_one_letter_code
_entity_poly.pdbx_strand_id
1 'polypeptide(L)'
;MPNSRACGASVWGGSLIPSSLLRVLAELLGLGSPEQSLRDAIILDLFSHALIFCRQQGFSLEQTSTACALLQDLHKACVATPLGNVEECYRYFTSVLFCHGVRRPPFSINLFREEQLLALADYVVNTYFRHFKLYKYVFTPQVRLDLSLTYIGLQPPELWPEDETGQVSILRAYIKTQMSKELGQLQQLIEERLKASEERLNSKLTILEQPFQLPPGKGKNKTK
;
A
#
# COMPACT_ATOMS: atom_id res chain seq x y z
N MET A 1 -19.34 8.36 -26.02
CA MET A 1 -19.15 9.77 -25.61
C MET A 1 -20.54 10.37 -25.44
N PRO A 2 -20.85 11.16 -24.40
CA PRO A 2 -19.99 11.85 -23.41
C PRO A 2 -19.77 10.95 -22.17
N ASN A 3 -18.64 10.89 -21.45
CA ASN A 3 -17.66 11.82 -20.89
C ASN A 3 -18.15 12.71 -19.74
N SER A 4 -17.31 12.76 -18.70
CA SER A 4 -17.36 13.55 -17.45
C SER A 4 -18.20 12.99 -16.29
N ARG A 5 -17.50 12.33 -15.36
CA ARG A 5 -17.19 12.92 -14.05
C ARG A 5 -15.94 12.24 -13.48
N ALA A 6 -14.80 12.90 -13.71
CA ALA A 6 -13.65 12.77 -12.85
C ALA A 6 -14.08 13.23 -11.44
N CYS A 7 -14.24 12.31 -10.49
CA CYS A 7 -14.16 12.66 -9.08
C CYS A 7 -12.69 12.96 -8.78
N GLY A 8 -12.31 14.19 -9.11
CA GLY A 8 -11.01 14.76 -8.83
C GLY A 8 -10.74 14.75 -7.33
N ALA A 9 -9.52 14.34 -7.00
CA ALA A 9 -8.90 14.36 -5.69
C ALA A 9 -8.64 15.80 -5.19
N SER A 10 -9.70 16.59 -5.00
CA SER A 10 -9.61 17.96 -4.48
C SER A 10 -10.74 18.29 -3.51
N VAL A 11 -10.82 17.56 -2.39
CA VAL A 11 -11.60 17.93 -1.20
C VAL A 11 -10.84 17.53 0.07
N TRP A 12 -9.60 18.00 0.21
CA TRP A 12 -8.89 17.98 1.50
C TRP A 12 -8.63 19.43 1.91
N GLY A 13 -9.71 20.16 2.19
CA GLY A 13 -9.66 21.56 2.59
C GLY A 13 -10.64 21.80 3.74
N GLY A 14 -10.10 21.85 4.97
CA GLY A 14 -10.79 22.33 6.17
C GLY A 14 -11.61 21.26 6.90
N SER A 15 -11.26 21.02 8.16
CA SER A 15 -11.98 20.21 9.16
C SER A 15 -13.50 20.12 8.95
N LEU A 16 -13.97 19.07 8.26
CA LEU A 16 -15.38 18.90 7.90
C LEU A 16 -16.25 18.39 9.07
N ILE A 17 -15.61 17.93 10.14
CA ILE A 17 -16.26 17.43 11.35
C ILE A 17 -15.58 18.08 12.55
N PRO A 18 -16.28 18.95 13.30
CA PRO A 18 -15.74 19.51 14.54
C PRO A 18 -15.31 18.40 15.50
N SER A 19 -14.20 18.58 16.22
CA SER A 19 -13.69 17.57 17.17
C SER A 19 -14.73 17.18 18.25
N SER A 20 -15.64 18.09 18.58
CA SER A 20 -16.79 17.82 19.45
C SER A 20 -17.76 16.79 18.86
N LEU A 21 -18.00 16.82 17.55
CA LEU A 21 -18.87 15.86 16.86
C LEU A 21 -18.20 14.48 16.79
N LEU A 22 -16.89 14.41 16.56
CA LEU A 22 -16.15 13.14 16.63
C LEU A 22 -16.25 12.50 18.03
N ARG A 23 -16.21 13.32 19.09
CA ARG A 23 -16.37 12.82 20.47
C ARG A 23 -17.77 12.25 20.71
N VAL A 24 -18.81 12.97 20.31
CA VAL A 24 -20.20 12.49 20.42
C VAL A 24 -20.41 11.20 19.61
N LEU A 25 -19.83 11.10 18.43
CA LEU A 25 -19.89 9.88 17.62
C LEU A 25 -19.19 8.70 18.30
N ALA A 26 -18.02 8.93 18.89
CA ALA A 26 -17.32 7.90 19.66
C ALA A 26 -18.16 7.42 20.84
N GLU A 27 -18.79 8.33 21.58
CA GLU A 27 -19.71 8.01 22.68
C GLU A 27 -20.92 7.18 22.20
N LEU A 28 -21.57 7.58 21.10
CA LEU A 28 -22.72 6.87 20.53
C LEU A 28 -22.37 5.47 20.01
N LEU A 29 -21.15 5.29 19.50
CA LEU A 29 -20.65 4.01 19.01
C LEU A 29 -20.07 3.12 20.14
N GLY A 30 -20.02 3.63 21.38
CA GLY A 30 -19.47 2.92 22.53
C GLY A 30 -17.96 2.69 22.44
N LEU A 31 -17.23 3.59 21.78
CA LEU A 31 -15.78 3.50 21.62
C LEU A 31 -15.08 4.02 22.89
N GLY A 32 -14.12 3.26 23.42
CA GLY A 32 -13.48 3.56 24.71
C GLY A 32 -12.43 4.66 24.60
N SER A 33 -11.54 4.55 23.61
CA SER A 33 -10.49 5.54 23.35
C SER A 33 -9.92 5.38 21.92
N PRO A 34 -10.39 6.18 20.94
CA PRO A 34 -9.90 6.09 19.55
C PRO A 34 -8.40 6.43 19.41
N GLU A 35 -7.83 7.15 20.37
CA GLU A 35 -6.40 7.49 20.41
C GLU A 35 -5.51 6.30 20.79
N GLN A 36 -6.07 5.27 21.44
CA GLN A 36 -5.32 4.13 21.99
C GLN A 36 -5.66 2.82 21.28
N SER A 37 -6.81 2.74 20.61
CA SER A 37 -7.28 1.58 19.87
C SER A 37 -7.34 1.87 18.36
N LEU A 38 -6.50 1.17 17.58
CA LEU A 38 -6.57 1.21 16.11
C LEU A 38 -7.95 0.81 15.58
N ARG A 39 -8.64 -0.12 16.27
CA ARG A 39 -9.99 -0.56 15.91
C ARG A 39 -10.98 0.59 16.05
N ASP A 40 -10.93 1.28 17.18
CA ASP A 40 -11.83 2.39 17.49
C ASP A 40 -11.57 3.57 16.54
N ALA A 41 -10.30 3.85 16.22
CA ALA A 41 -9.93 4.84 15.21
C ALA A 41 -10.52 4.53 13.82
N ILE A 42 -10.42 3.26 13.37
CA ILE A 42 -10.96 2.84 12.07
C ILE A 42 -12.48 2.90 12.04
N ILE A 43 -13.16 2.51 13.13
CA ILE A 43 -14.62 2.63 13.23
C ILE A 43 -15.04 4.09 13.22
N LEU A 44 -14.39 4.95 14.00
CA LEU A 44 -14.68 6.37 14.03
C LEU A 44 -14.48 6.99 12.64
N ASP A 45 -13.39 6.66 11.96
CA ASP A 45 -13.10 7.12 10.61
C ASP A 45 -14.20 6.70 9.62
N LEU A 46 -14.62 5.43 9.65
CA LEU A 46 -15.69 4.89 8.81
C LEU A 46 -17.01 5.67 8.99
N PHE A 47 -17.47 5.85 10.23
CA PHE A 47 -18.73 6.54 10.49
C PHE A 47 -18.64 8.05 10.25
N SER A 48 -17.48 8.65 10.49
CA SER A 48 -17.24 10.06 10.21
C SER A 48 -17.41 10.37 8.71
N HIS A 49 -16.80 9.54 7.84
CA HIS A 49 -16.93 9.66 6.40
C HIS A 49 -18.35 9.34 5.91
N ALA A 50 -19.03 8.37 6.53
CA ALA A 50 -20.41 8.05 6.19
C ALA A 50 -21.36 9.22 6.46
N LEU A 51 -21.14 9.97 7.55
CA LEU A 51 -21.93 11.17 7.88
C LEU A 51 -21.64 12.34 6.93
N ILE A 52 -20.38 12.53 6.55
CA ILE A 52 -20.03 13.52 5.52
C ILE A 52 -20.76 13.19 4.22
N PHE A 53 -20.73 11.92 3.80
CA PHE A 53 -21.45 11.47 2.61
C PHE A 53 -22.96 11.74 2.71
N CYS A 54 -23.61 11.35 3.81
CA CYS A 54 -25.05 11.58 4.00
C CYS A 54 -25.40 13.07 3.93
N ARG A 55 -24.56 13.93 4.54
CA ARG A 55 -24.71 15.39 4.48
C ARG A 55 -24.56 15.92 3.05
N GLN A 56 -23.58 15.44 2.29
CA GLN A 56 -23.35 15.84 0.89
C GLN A 56 -24.51 15.42 -0.04
N GLN A 57 -25.14 14.27 0.23
CA GLN A 57 -26.31 13.80 -0.51
C GLN A 57 -27.62 14.46 -0.05
N GLY A 58 -27.58 15.33 0.96
CA GLY A 58 -28.77 16.00 1.49
C GLY A 58 -29.77 15.05 2.16
N PHE A 59 -29.29 13.99 2.79
CA PHE A 59 -30.15 13.04 3.50
C PHE A 59 -30.81 13.70 4.72
N SER A 60 -32.07 13.33 4.98
CA SER A 60 -32.77 13.64 6.22
C SER A 60 -32.12 12.95 7.43
N LEU A 61 -32.55 13.32 8.65
CA LEU A 61 -32.04 12.73 9.88
C LEU A 61 -32.36 11.22 9.93
N GLU A 62 -33.57 10.84 9.53
CA GLU A 62 -34.05 9.46 9.48
C GLU A 62 -33.26 8.64 8.45
N GLN A 63 -33.02 9.21 7.27
CA GLN A 63 -32.19 8.60 6.23
C GLN A 63 -30.75 8.41 6.70
N THR A 64 -30.16 9.44 7.31
CA THR A 64 -28.78 9.38 7.82
C THR A 64 -28.65 8.31 8.91
N SER A 65 -29.59 8.29 9.87
CA SER A 65 -29.63 7.26 10.91
C SER A 65 -29.76 5.85 10.31
N THR A 66 -30.64 5.67 9.32
CA THR A 66 -30.82 4.39 8.63
C THR A 66 -29.57 3.96 7.87
N ALA A 67 -28.90 4.88 7.17
CA ALA A 67 -27.66 4.59 6.44
C ALA A 67 -26.53 4.18 7.40
N CYS A 68 -26.41 4.86 8.54
CA CYS A 68 -25.45 4.48 9.59
C CYS A 68 -25.78 3.11 10.20
N ALA A 69 -27.05 2.83 10.52
CA ALA A 69 -27.46 1.54 11.05
C ALA A 69 -27.18 0.40 10.06
N LEU A 70 -27.51 0.61 8.78
CA LEU A 70 -27.22 -0.35 7.71
C LEU A 70 -25.71 -0.63 7.61
N LEU A 71 -24.88 0.41 7.60
CA LEU A 71 -23.42 0.26 7.56
C LEU A 71 -22.88 -0.45 8.81
N GLN A 72 -23.46 -0.18 9.98
CA GLN A 72 -23.09 -0.82 11.23
C GLN A 72 -23.41 -2.32 11.21
N ASP A 73 -24.60 -2.69 10.76
CA ASP A 73 -25.03 -4.08 10.68
C ASP A 73 -24.28 -4.84 9.60
N LEU A 74 -24.00 -4.19 8.46
CA LEU A 74 -23.10 -4.72 7.45
C LEU A 74 -21.72 -5.00 8.04
N HIS A 75 -21.14 -4.04 8.78
CA HIS A 75 -19.83 -4.24 9.38
C HIS A 75 -19.81 -5.43 10.33
N LYS A 76 -20.80 -5.54 11.23
CA LYS A 76 -20.95 -6.69 12.13
C LYS A 76 -21.03 -8.01 11.37
N ALA A 77 -21.84 -8.09 10.30
CA ALA A 77 -21.96 -9.28 9.47
C ALA A 77 -20.64 -9.65 8.76
N CYS A 78 -19.91 -8.64 8.28
CA CYS A 78 -18.61 -8.83 7.63
C CYS A 78 -17.58 -9.40 8.61
N VAL A 79 -17.53 -8.94 9.86
CA VAL A 79 -16.50 -9.35 10.83
C VAL A 79 -16.91 -10.54 11.70
N ALA A 80 -18.13 -11.07 11.52
CA ALA A 80 -18.66 -12.20 12.30
C ALA A 80 -17.85 -13.51 12.15
N THR A 81 -17.07 -13.65 11.08
CA THR A 81 -16.22 -14.82 10.83
C THR A 81 -14.85 -14.39 10.31
N PRO A 82 -13.76 -15.09 10.66
CA PRO A 82 -12.45 -14.85 10.03
C PRO A 82 -12.36 -15.36 8.59
N LEU A 83 -13.33 -16.19 8.15
CA LEU A 83 -13.37 -16.73 6.80
C LEU A 83 -13.83 -15.69 5.78
N GLY A 84 -13.51 -15.90 4.50
CA GLY A 84 -14.00 -15.07 3.41
C GLY A 84 -15.51 -15.24 3.21
N ASN A 85 -16.27 -14.17 3.40
CA ASN A 85 -17.74 -14.14 3.25
C ASN A 85 -18.23 -12.91 2.45
N VAL A 86 -17.39 -12.37 1.57
CA VAL A 86 -17.67 -11.11 0.84
C VAL A 86 -18.96 -11.19 0.02
N GLU A 87 -19.21 -12.30 -0.67
CA GLU A 87 -20.41 -12.50 -1.49
C GLU A 87 -21.68 -12.52 -0.64
N GLU A 88 -21.66 -13.27 0.47
CA GLU A 88 -22.78 -13.34 1.40
C GLU A 88 -23.06 -11.99 2.06
N CYS A 89 -22.01 -11.27 2.46
CA CYS A 89 -22.15 -9.92 3.01
C CYS A 89 -22.68 -8.92 1.97
N TYR A 90 -22.27 -9.04 0.70
CA TYR A 90 -22.81 -8.22 -0.38
C TYR A 90 -24.29 -8.53 -0.62
N ARG A 91 -24.68 -9.81 -0.64
CA ARG A 91 -26.10 -10.21 -0.74
C ARG A 91 -26.92 -9.68 0.43
N TYR A 92 -26.40 -9.79 1.65
CA TYR A 92 -27.02 -9.21 2.84
C TYR A 92 -27.19 -7.70 2.70
N PHE A 93 -26.13 -6.98 2.34
CA PHE A 93 -26.15 -5.54 2.08
C PHE A 93 -27.25 -5.15 1.07
N THR A 94 -27.26 -5.81 -0.09
CA THR A 94 -28.25 -5.55 -1.14
C THR A 94 -29.67 -5.81 -0.66
N SER A 95 -29.90 -6.87 0.12
CA SER A 95 -31.21 -7.17 0.67
C SER A 95 -31.71 -6.08 1.62
N VAL A 96 -30.86 -5.61 2.55
CA VAL A 96 -31.20 -4.55 3.50
C VAL A 96 -31.41 -3.23 2.77
N LEU A 97 -30.58 -2.91 1.78
CA LEU A 97 -30.72 -1.71 0.95
C LEU A 97 -32.08 -1.66 0.25
N PHE A 98 -32.51 -2.78 -0.35
CA PHE A 98 -33.83 -2.87 -0.99
C PHE A 98 -34.99 -2.82 0.02
N CYS A 99 -34.81 -3.38 1.22
CA CYS A 99 -35.80 -3.20 2.29
C CYS A 99 -36.02 -1.71 2.58
N HIS A 100 -34.99 -0.86 2.63
CA HIS A 100 -35.19 0.57 2.87
C HIS A 100 -35.62 1.38 1.63
N GLY A 101 -35.58 0.77 0.44
CA GLY A 101 -35.93 1.39 -0.83
C GLY A 101 -37.30 1.03 -1.39
N VAL A 102 -37.93 -0.05 -0.94
CA VAL A 102 -39.20 -0.55 -1.48
C VAL A 102 -40.27 -0.51 -0.41
N ARG A 103 -41.43 0.10 -0.68
CA ARG A 103 -42.56 0.19 0.25
C ARG A 103 -43.25 -1.18 0.45
N ARG A 104 -43.13 -1.77 1.63
CA ARG A 104 -43.98 -2.88 2.13
C ARG A 104 -44.24 -2.72 3.63
N PRO A 105 -45.31 -2.02 4.04
CA PRO A 105 -45.79 -2.13 5.43
C PRO A 105 -46.15 -3.60 5.73
N PRO A 106 -45.75 -4.22 6.86
CA PRO A 106 -45.09 -3.66 8.06
C PRO A 106 -43.55 -3.66 8.08
N PHE A 107 -42.86 -4.12 7.04
CA PHE A 107 -41.42 -4.41 7.04
C PHE A 107 -40.52 -3.32 6.43
N SER A 108 -41.08 -2.43 5.60
CA SER A 108 -40.30 -1.38 4.93
C SER A 108 -41.08 -0.10 4.66
N ILE A 109 -40.50 1.00 5.13
CA ILE A 109 -40.89 2.37 4.79
C ILE A 109 -40.00 2.85 3.65
N ASN A 110 -40.59 3.46 2.63
CA ASN A 110 -39.87 4.02 1.49
C ASN A 110 -39.10 5.27 1.92
N LEU A 111 -37.94 5.06 2.53
CA LEU A 111 -37.13 6.11 3.15
C LEU A 111 -36.25 6.82 2.12
N PHE A 112 -35.72 6.09 1.14
CA PHE A 112 -34.79 6.61 0.14
C PHE A 112 -35.42 6.65 -1.25
N ARG A 113 -35.06 7.66 -2.03
CA ARG A 113 -35.33 7.68 -3.47
C ARG A 113 -34.39 6.72 -4.20
N GLU A 114 -34.75 6.30 -5.42
CA GLU A 114 -33.92 5.42 -6.26
C GLU A 114 -32.50 5.96 -6.46
N GLU A 115 -32.37 7.25 -6.79
CA GLU A 115 -31.06 7.92 -6.94
C GLU A 115 -30.23 7.88 -5.65
N GLN A 116 -30.88 8.04 -4.48
CA GLN A 116 -30.22 8.02 -3.18
C GLN A 116 -29.76 6.61 -2.79
N LEU A 117 -30.54 5.58 -3.13
CA LEU A 117 -30.15 4.18 -2.93
C LEU A 117 -28.96 3.82 -3.82
N LEU A 118 -28.96 4.26 -5.08
CA LEU A 118 -27.84 4.04 -5.99
C LEU A 118 -26.57 4.75 -5.50
N ALA A 119 -26.70 5.99 -5.04
CA ALA A 119 -25.58 6.73 -4.45
C ALA A 119 -25.03 6.04 -3.18
N LEU A 120 -25.92 5.54 -2.30
CA LEU A 120 -25.52 4.81 -1.10
C LEU A 120 -24.86 3.46 -1.44
N ALA A 121 -25.40 2.74 -2.43
CA ALA A 121 -24.81 1.51 -2.93
C ALA A 121 -23.39 1.74 -3.46
N ASP A 122 -23.23 2.71 -4.35
CA ASP A 122 -21.93 3.05 -4.93
C ASP A 122 -20.94 3.48 -3.84
N TYR A 123 -21.37 4.30 -2.89
CA TYR A 123 -20.56 4.73 -1.76
C TYR A 123 -20.05 3.53 -0.93
N VAL A 124 -20.95 2.64 -0.47
CA VAL A 124 -20.57 1.49 0.37
C VAL A 124 -19.67 0.51 -0.39
N VAL A 125 -19.92 0.31 -1.69
CA VAL A 125 -19.06 -0.54 -2.52
C VAL A 125 -17.66 0.06 -2.68
N ASN A 126 -17.57 1.36 -2.98
CA ASN A 126 -16.31 2.03 -3.24
C ASN A 126 -15.48 2.36 -2.00
N THR A 127 -16.11 2.42 -0.83
CA THR A 127 -15.42 2.67 0.44
C THR A 127 -15.25 1.38 1.24
N TYR A 128 -16.34 0.78 1.69
CA TYR A 128 -16.30 -0.36 2.60
C TYR A 128 -15.84 -1.65 1.90
N PHE A 129 -16.53 -2.07 0.83
CA PHE A 129 -16.19 -3.34 0.16
C PHE A 129 -14.85 -3.29 -0.56
N ARG A 130 -14.46 -2.14 -1.11
CA ARG A 130 -13.11 -1.92 -1.66
C ARG A 130 -12.01 -2.21 -0.63
N HIS A 131 -12.27 -1.93 0.64
CA HIS A 131 -11.35 -2.15 1.75
C HIS A 131 -11.73 -3.36 2.62
N PHE A 132 -12.52 -4.31 2.09
CA PHE A 132 -13.03 -5.45 2.85
C PHE A 132 -11.95 -6.26 3.57
N LYS A 133 -10.80 -6.50 2.90
CA LYS A 133 -9.67 -7.24 3.50
C LYS A 133 -9.05 -6.53 4.70
N LEU A 134 -9.02 -5.19 4.69
CA LEU A 134 -8.52 -4.39 5.81
C LEU A 134 -9.41 -4.60 7.04
N TYR A 135 -10.72 -4.44 6.87
CA TYR A 135 -11.67 -4.66 7.96
C TYR A 135 -11.60 -6.09 8.48
N LYS A 136 -11.54 -7.10 7.61
CA LYS A 136 -11.34 -8.48 8.03
C LYS A 136 -10.08 -8.65 8.87
N TYR A 137 -8.95 -8.16 8.39
CA TYR A 137 -7.67 -8.31 9.07
C TYR A 137 -7.66 -7.68 10.49
N VAL A 138 -8.25 -6.49 10.63
CA VAL A 138 -8.24 -5.75 11.89
C VAL A 138 -9.26 -6.30 12.90
N PHE A 139 -10.44 -6.70 12.42
CA PHE A 139 -11.60 -7.01 13.28
C PHE A 139 -11.88 -8.50 13.46
N THR A 140 -11.13 -9.40 12.81
CA THR A 140 -11.27 -10.85 12.98
C THR A 140 -10.02 -11.49 13.57
N PRO A 141 -10.14 -12.60 14.32
CA PRO A 141 -8.96 -13.32 14.82
C PRO A 141 -8.14 -13.88 13.66
N GLN A 142 -6.81 -13.74 13.74
CA GLN A 142 -5.89 -14.31 12.75
C GLN A 142 -5.81 -15.82 12.92
N VAL A 143 -6.44 -16.57 12.03
CA VAL A 143 -6.30 -18.03 11.96
C VAL A 143 -5.09 -18.35 11.09
N ARG A 144 -4.06 -18.97 11.68
CA ARG A 144 -2.88 -19.46 10.96
C ARG A 144 -2.97 -20.98 10.87
N LEU A 145 -2.80 -21.52 9.67
CA LEU A 145 -2.64 -22.95 9.45
C LEU A 145 -1.14 -23.25 9.42
N ASP A 146 -0.66 -23.98 10.42
CA ASP A 146 0.71 -24.52 10.41
C ASP A 146 0.68 -25.92 9.79
N LEU A 147 1.30 -26.07 8.62
CA LEU A 147 1.33 -27.32 7.87
C LEU A 147 2.68 -28.01 8.11
N SER A 148 2.66 -29.06 8.91
CA SER A 148 3.78 -30.01 8.99
C SER A 148 3.52 -31.15 8.01
N LEU A 149 4.35 -31.23 6.97
CA LEU A 149 4.29 -32.32 6.00
C LEU A 149 5.35 -33.36 6.38
N THR A 150 4.90 -34.54 6.81
CA THR A 150 5.76 -35.71 6.94
C THR A 150 5.44 -36.66 5.79
N TYR A 151 6.35 -36.77 4.83
CA TYR A 151 6.18 -37.68 3.72
C TYR A 151 6.49 -39.11 4.18
N ILE A 152 5.48 -39.97 4.19
CA ILE A 152 5.63 -41.39 4.53
C ILE A 152 6.22 -42.11 3.31
N GLY A 153 7.36 -42.78 3.48
CA GLY A 153 8.00 -43.57 2.42
C GLY A 153 9.17 -42.90 1.69
N LEU A 154 9.49 -41.64 2.02
CA LEU A 154 10.82 -41.10 1.74
C LEU A 154 11.70 -41.53 2.92
N GLN A 155 12.70 -42.37 2.64
CA GLN A 155 13.83 -42.48 3.57
C GLN A 155 14.37 -41.07 3.77
N PRO A 156 14.70 -40.64 5.01
CA PRO A 156 15.53 -39.46 5.22
C PRO A 156 16.68 -39.54 4.22
N PRO A 157 17.09 -38.44 3.55
CA PRO A 157 18.27 -38.48 2.71
C PRO A 157 19.33 -39.19 3.53
N GLU A 158 19.82 -40.35 3.06
CA GLU A 158 21.02 -40.90 3.64
C GLU A 158 21.97 -39.71 3.63
N LEU A 159 22.48 -39.33 4.80
CA LEU A 159 23.69 -38.54 4.84
C LEU A 159 24.68 -39.46 4.16
N TRP A 160 24.83 -39.29 2.84
CA TRP A 160 25.83 -40.02 2.10
C TRP A 160 27.09 -39.76 2.91
N PRO A 161 27.81 -40.81 3.34
CA PRO A 161 29.12 -40.57 3.92
C PRO A 161 29.83 -39.62 2.96
N GLU A 162 30.53 -38.62 3.49
CA GLU A 162 31.45 -37.81 2.68
C GLU A 162 32.59 -38.70 2.19
N ASP A 163 32.28 -39.74 1.41
CA ASP A 163 33.18 -40.26 0.41
C ASP A 163 33.17 -39.19 -0.67
N GLU A 164 34.09 -38.23 -0.48
CA GLU A 164 34.59 -37.39 -1.54
C GLU A 164 35.12 -38.32 -2.65
N THR A 165 34.22 -38.82 -3.48
CA THR A 165 34.55 -39.43 -4.76
C THR A 165 35.51 -38.46 -5.44
N GLY A 166 36.74 -38.90 -5.73
CA GLY A 166 37.83 -38.00 -6.12
C GLY A 166 37.49 -37.05 -7.27
N GLN A 167 36.47 -37.37 -8.07
CA GLN A 167 35.91 -36.47 -9.09
C GLN A 167 35.28 -35.20 -8.50
N VAL A 168 34.54 -35.28 -7.38
CA VAL A 168 33.90 -34.14 -6.72
C VAL A 168 34.95 -33.22 -6.09
N SER A 169 36.01 -33.78 -5.50
CA SER A 169 37.11 -32.97 -4.95
C SER A 169 37.92 -32.28 -6.05
N ILE A 170 38.15 -32.96 -7.19
CA ILE A 170 38.77 -32.36 -8.39
C ILE A 170 37.91 -31.20 -8.94
N LEU A 171 36.61 -31.40 -9.10
CA LEU A 171 35.68 -30.35 -9.57
C LEU A 171 35.66 -29.15 -8.62
N ARG A 172 35.61 -29.40 -7.31
CA ARG A 172 35.63 -28.36 -6.27
C ARG A 172 36.93 -27.56 -6.29
N ALA A 173 38.07 -28.24 -6.44
CA ALA A 173 39.37 -27.61 -6.57
C ALA A 173 39.43 -26.74 -7.83
N TYR A 174 38.97 -27.28 -8.97
CA TYR A 174 38.94 -26.53 -10.24
C TYR A 174 38.10 -25.26 -10.15
N ILE A 175 36.87 -25.36 -9.61
CA ILE A 175 35.98 -24.20 -9.45
C ILE A 175 36.62 -23.14 -8.55
N LYS A 176 37.20 -23.57 -7.42
CA LYS A 176 37.86 -22.67 -6.47
C LYS A 176 39.05 -21.95 -7.11
N THR A 177 39.89 -22.69 -7.83
CA THR A 177 41.03 -22.13 -8.56
C THR A 177 40.57 -21.15 -9.63
N GLN A 178 39.55 -21.50 -10.43
CA GLN A 178 39.04 -20.63 -11.48
C GLN A 178 38.49 -19.32 -10.91
N MET A 179 37.65 -19.40 -9.86
CA MET A 179 37.13 -18.20 -9.21
C MET A 179 38.22 -17.30 -8.64
N SER A 180 39.24 -17.89 -8.00
CA SER A 180 40.35 -17.10 -7.45
C SER A 180 41.14 -16.36 -8.52
N LYS A 181 41.29 -16.97 -9.71
CA LYS A 181 41.95 -16.36 -10.86
C LYS A 181 41.13 -15.19 -11.43
N GLU A 182 39.83 -15.39 -11.66
CA GLU A 182 38.93 -14.33 -12.17
C GLU A 182 38.89 -13.12 -11.22
N LEU A 183 38.84 -13.37 -9.91
CA LEU A 183 38.87 -12.29 -8.91
C LEU A 183 40.19 -11.51 -8.94
N GLY A 184 41.33 -12.20 -9.07
CA GLY A 184 42.63 -11.55 -9.18
C GLY A 184 42.77 -10.72 -10.46
N GLN A 185 42.29 -11.24 -11.60
CA GLN A 185 42.29 -10.52 -12.87
C GLN A 185 41.41 -9.26 -12.81
N LEU A 186 40.23 -9.37 -12.19
CA LEU A 186 39.33 -8.24 -12.04
C LEU A 186 39.92 -7.15 -11.14
N GLN A 187 40.57 -7.54 -10.03
CA GLN A 187 41.27 -6.60 -9.15
C GLN A 187 42.39 -5.86 -9.90
N GLN A 188 43.22 -6.56 -10.66
CA GLN A 188 44.27 -5.92 -11.46
C GLN A 188 43.71 -4.95 -12.49
N LEU A 189 42.63 -5.32 -13.18
CA LEU A 189 42.00 -4.45 -14.17
C LEU A 189 41.46 -3.17 -13.52
N ILE A 190 40.84 -3.28 -12.34
CA ILE A 190 40.35 -2.11 -11.60
C ILE A 190 41.52 -1.19 -11.19
N GLU A 191 42.60 -1.77 -10.66
CA GLU A 191 43.80 -1.01 -10.26
C GLU A 191 44.41 -0.25 -11.45
N GLU A 192 44.55 -0.92 -12.60
CA GLU A 192 45.06 -0.30 -13.82
C GLU A 192 44.14 0.84 -14.31
N ARG A 193 42.82 0.64 -14.24
CA ARG A 193 41.85 1.67 -14.63
C ARG A 193 41.90 2.88 -13.70
N LEU A 194 42.05 2.65 -12.40
CA LEU A 194 42.21 3.71 -11.41
C LEU A 194 43.50 4.48 -11.66
N LYS A 195 44.63 3.78 -11.85
CA LYS A 195 45.92 4.39 -12.12
C LYS A 195 45.93 5.20 -13.42
N ALA A 196 45.38 4.67 -14.50
CA ALA A 196 45.25 5.39 -15.76
C ALA A 196 44.35 6.64 -15.63
N SER A 197 43.30 6.56 -14.79
CA SER A 197 42.44 7.71 -14.50
C SER A 197 43.19 8.77 -13.70
N GLU A 198 44.00 8.38 -12.72
CA GLU A 198 44.84 9.27 -11.92
C GLU A 198 45.89 9.98 -12.78
N GLU A 199 46.62 9.24 -13.63
CA GLU A 199 47.59 9.81 -14.57
C GLU A 199 46.91 10.80 -15.56
N ARG A 200 45.69 10.48 -16.00
CA ARG A 200 44.90 11.37 -16.86
C ARG A 200 44.45 12.64 -16.13
N LEU A 201 44.19 12.58 -14.83
CA LEU A 201 43.89 13.75 -14.01
C LEU A 201 45.15 14.60 -13.77
N ASN A 202 46.27 13.98 -13.40
CA ASN A 202 47.55 14.65 -13.17
C ASN A 202 48.09 15.33 -14.43
N SER A 203 47.95 14.71 -15.61
CA SER A 203 48.31 15.35 -16.88
C SER A 203 47.44 16.57 -17.21
N LYS A 204 46.15 16.56 -16.85
CA LYS A 204 45.28 17.75 -17.01
C LYS A 204 45.64 18.87 -16.03
N LEU A 205 45.96 18.52 -14.79
CA LEU A 205 46.39 19.50 -13.78
C LEU A 205 47.69 20.20 -14.20
N THR A 206 48.67 19.44 -14.69
CA THR A 206 49.94 20.03 -15.18
C THR A 206 49.77 20.94 -16.40
N ILE A 207 48.79 20.69 -17.27
CA ILE A 207 48.44 21.61 -18.38
C ILE A 207 47.83 22.92 -17.85
N LEU A 208 47.01 22.87 -16.80
CA LEU A 208 46.41 24.05 -16.18
C LEU A 208 47.41 24.86 -15.34
N GLU A 209 48.43 24.19 -14.79
CA GLU A 209 49.50 24.82 -14.01
C GLU A 209 50.60 25.46 -14.89
N GLN A 210 50.58 25.27 -16.22
CA GLN A 210 51.50 25.98 -17.12
C GLN A 210 51.16 27.47 -17.22
N PRO A 211 52.06 28.39 -16.86
CA PRO A 211 51.83 29.82 -17.01
C PRO A 211 51.80 30.22 -18.49
N PHE A 212 50.80 31.04 -18.87
CA PHE A 212 50.67 31.67 -20.19
C PHE A 212 51.99 32.34 -20.60
N GLN A 213 52.68 31.79 -21.60
CA GLN A 213 53.74 32.52 -22.31
C GLN A 213 53.12 33.32 -23.46
N LEU A 214 53.23 34.65 -23.38
CA LEU A 214 52.77 35.60 -24.41
C LEU A 214 53.61 35.47 -25.70
N PRO A 215 53.00 35.50 -26.90
CA PRO A 215 53.76 35.50 -28.15
C PRO A 215 54.46 36.85 -28.41
N PRO A 216 55.61 36.89 -29.10
CA PRO A 216 56.38 38.11 -29.31
C PRO A 216 55.72 39.01 -30.37
N GLY A 217 55.13 40.12 -29.94
CA GLY A 217 54.52 41.14 -30.79
C GLY A 217 55.51 42.19 -31.30
N LYS A 218 55.65 42.29 -32.63
CA LYS A 218 56.31 43.39 -33.37
C LYS A 218 55.65 44.75 -33.07
N GLY A 219 56.44 45.83 -32.94
CA GLY A 219 55.88 47.18 -32.97
C GLY A 219 56.87 48.34 -32.82
N LYS A 220 57.20 48.98 -33.94
CA LYS A 220 58.08 50.15 -34.14
C LYS A 220 57.54 51.48 -33.53
N ASN A 221 58.48 52.44 -33.41
CA ASN A 221 58.38 53.93 -33.50
C ASN A 221 58.17 54.70 -32.18
N LYS A 222 58.60 55.95 -31.99
CA LYS A 222 59.61 56.88 -32.54
C LYS A 222 59.45 58.19 -31.73
N THR A 223 60.55 58.74 -31.22
CA THR A 223 60.88 60.15 -30.91
C THR A 223 59.81 61.13 -30.37
N LYS A 224 60.09 61.76 -29.22
CA LYS A 224 60.24 63.22 -29.12
C LYS A 224 61.18 63.58 -27.98
#